data_AF-A0A1J4UL36-F1
#
_entry.id   AF-A0A1J4UL36-F1
#
_cell.length_a   1.000
_cell.length_b   1.000
_cell.length_c   1.000
_cell.angle_alpha   90.00
_cell.angle_beta   90.00
_cell.angle_gamma   90.00
#
_symmetry.space_group_name_H-M   'P 1'
#
loop_
_entity.id
_entity.type
_entity.pdbx_description
1 polymer ?
#
loop_
_entity_poly.entity_id
_entity_poly.type
_entity_poly.pdbx_seq_one_letter_code
_entity_poly.pdbx_strand_id
1 'polypeptide(L)'
;MIAKILTILFFAALWINVEAQTPKLEVTIINEEFLPISKNDFLILAQEIFQYECKRMNFRKDIHLTVEIKDLAKDIRGFILPHSTSDSIFLSKDSIKAKDHLPGIFAHELGHLIYFKLLDSFFCNGNTYWGEGFASWAAGKYYLQWQGYQNYDSALKEIVSSNRFYDIKNIYDEMIRPAKQRDVIYVEWASFIDFLIEKYGFEKISSINNSFAQVTKALSLKDSVLMEVTNFDNIDEDIKRLGLKYDDIALKVMSSDEVLLVLINRDEKTHRIEPVILLEEAYIKIYNTSFDELKKQWKLRNKIIN
;
A
#
# COMPACT_ATOMS: atom_id res chain seq x y z
N MET A 1 -33.95 35.27 -25.57
CA MET A 1 -34.50 34.16 -24.76
C MET A 1 -34.17 32.79 -25.33
N ILE A 2 -34.27 32.59 -26.65
CA ILE A 2 -33.96 31.32 -27.34
C ILE A 2 -32.48 30.88 -27.19
N ALA A 3 -31.53 31.82 -27.18
CA ALA A 3 -30.10 31.51 -27.00
C ALA A 3 -29.75 30.93 -25.60
N LYS A 4 -30.47 31.30 -24.54
CA LYS A 4 -30.23 30.75 -23.18
C LYS A 4 -30.77 29.32 -23.02
N ILE A 5 -31.82 28.96 -23.76
CA ILE A 5 -32.40 27.61 -23.73
C ILE A 5 -31.50 26.61 -24.47
N LEU A 6 -30.86 27.04 -25.57
CA LEU A 6 -29.89 26.23 -26.30
C LEU A 6 -28.62 25.93 -25.48
N THR A 7 -28.13 26.87 -24.66
CA THR A 7 -26.98 26.62 -23.78
C THR A 7 -27.29 25.60 -22.67
N ILE A 8 -28.48 25.66 -22.07
CA ILE A 8 -28.89 24.70 -21.02
C ILE A 8 -29.06 23.29 -21.61
N LEU A 9 -29.59 23.17 -22.84
CA LEU A 9 -29.70 21.88 -23.53
C LEU A 9 -28.34 21.33 -23.97
N PHE A 10 -27.35 22.19 -24.29
CA PHE A 10 -25.99 21.75 -24.59
C PHE A 10 -25.26 21.20 -23.36
N PHE A 11 -25.47 21.79 -22.17
CA PHE A 11 -24.93 21.24 -20.92
C PHE A 11 -25.67 19.99 -20.43
N ALA A 12 -26.98 19.88 -20.67
CA ALA A 12 -27.74 18.67 -20.36
C ALA A 12 -27.39 17.50 -21.32
N ALA A 13 -27.04 17.79 -22.58
CA ALA A 13 -26.62 16.78 -23.55
C ALA A 13 -25.14 16.36 -23.43
N LEU A 14 -24.28 17.17 -22.78
CA LEU A 14 -22.94 16.71 -22.38
C LEU A 14 -22.93 15.93 -21.05
N TRP A 15 -24.08 15.88 -20.37
CA TRP A 15 -24.33 14.93 -19.29
C TRP A 15 -24.93 13.63 -19.85
N ILE A 16 -24.40 13.15 -20.97
CA ILE A 16 -24.45 11.72 -21.24
C ILE A 16 -23.71 11.10 -20.07
N ASN A 17 -24.46 10.45 -19.19
CA ASN A 17 -23.94 9.46 -18.26
C ASN A 17 -23.10 8.50 -19.10
N VAL A 18 -21.80 8.77 -19.21
CA VAL A 18 -20.83 7.73 -19.44
C VAL A 18 -20.97 6.89 -18.18
N GLU A 19 -21.87 5.91 -18.21
CA GLU A 19 -21.89 4.84 -17.22
C GLU A 19 -20.46 4.34 -17.18
N ALA A 20 -19.74 4.72 -16.12
CA ALA A 20 -18.35 4.39 -16.00
C ALA A 20 -18.29 2.87 -16.10
N GLN A 21 -17.66 2.39 -17.18
CA GLN A 21 -17.57 0.96 -17.44
C GLN A 21 -17.04 0.29 -16.18
N THR A 22 -17.83 -0.63 -15.64
CA THR A 22 -17.40 -1.39 -14.47
C THR A 22 -16.21 -2.25 -14.91
N PRO A 23 -15.04 -2.12 -14.27
CA PRO A 23 -13.86 -2.86 -14.67
C PRO A 23 -14.16 -4.36 -14.56
N LYS A 24 -13.60 -5.15 -15.47
CA LYS A 24 -13.79 -6.61 -15.53
C LYS A 24 -12.53 -7.34 -15.11
N LEU A 25 -12.72 -8.46 -14.43
CA LEU A 25 -11.66 -9.41 -14.12
C LEU A 25 -11.90 -10.69 -14.92
N GLU A 26 -10.99 -11.02 -15.82
CA GLU A 26 -10.98 -12.28 -16.53
C GLU A 26 -9.96 -13.22 -15.89
N VAL A 27 -10.43 -14.27 -15.24
CA VAL A 27 -9.57 -15.21 -14.49
C VAL A 27 -9.42 -16.53 -15.24
N THR A 28 -8.17 -16.92 -15.50
CA THR A 28 -7.79 -18.26 -15.93
C THR A 28 -7.15 -19.00 -14.77
N ILE A 29 -7.65 -20.19 -14.45
CA ILE A 29 -7.13 -21.01 -13.34
C ILE A 29 -6.41 -22.21 -13.96
N ILE A 30 -5.13 -22.39 -13.63
CA ILE A 30 -4.28 -23.43 -14.22
C ILE A 30 -4.61 -24.82 -13.63
N ASN A 31 -4.89 -24.91 -12.33
CA ASN A 31 -5.11 -26.18 -11.65
C ASN A 31 -6.56 -26.65 -11.79
N GLU A 32 -6.76 -27.96 -12.00
CA GLU A 32 -8.10 -28.56 -12.07
C GLU A 32 -8.80 -28.60 -10.70
N GLU A 33 -8.05 -28.75 -9.62
CA GLU A 33 -8.54 -28.72 -8.24
C GLU A 33 -8.20 -27.38 -7.56
N PHE A 34 -9.24 -26.66 -7.11
CA PHE A 34 -9.11 -25.37 -6.44
C PHE A 34 -9.53 -25.43 -4.96
N LEU A 35 -9.05 -26.44 -4.23
CA LEU A 35 -9.38 -26.57 -2.80
C LEU A 35 -8.92 -25.32 -2.03
N PRO A 36 -9.73 -24.81 -1.09
CA PRO A 36 -10.85 -25.50 -0.41
C PRO A 36 -12.25 -25.24 -0.99
N ILE A 37 -12.39 -24.57 -2.14
CA ILE A 37 -13.68 -24.24 -2.75
C ILE A 37 -13.79 -24.77 -4.19
N SER A 38 -14.97 -24.68 -4.82
CA SER A 38 -15.05 -25.03 -6.24
C SER A 38 -14.41 -23.95 -7.11
N LYS A 39 -14.03 -24.30 -8.34
CA LYS A 39 -13.56 -23.33 -9.35
C LYS A 39 -14.57 -22.19 -9.56
N ASN A 40 -15.85 -22.52 -9.65
CA ASN A 40 -16.91 -21.53 -9.85
C ASN A 40 -17.07 -20.60 -8.65
N ASP A 41 -17.02 -21.15 -7.42
CA ASP A 41 -17.08 -20.34 -6.20
C ASP A 41 -15.89 -19.38 -6.12
N PHE A 42 -14.70 -19.83 -6.52
CA PHE A 42 -13.53 -18.96 -6.57
C PHE A 42 -13.67 -17.85 -7.61
N LEU A 43 -14.20 -18.13 -8.80
CA LEU A 43 -14.42 -17.10 -9.82
C LEU A 43 -15.39 -16.01 -9.33
N ILE A 44 -16.45 -16.40 -8.61
CA ILE A 44 -17.39 -15.45 -7.99
C ILE A 44 -16.65 -14.62 -6.94
N LEU A 45 -15.95 -15.28 -6.01
CA LEU A 45 -15.17 -14.61 -4.96
C LEU A 45 -14.13 -13.64 -5.54
N ALA A 46 -13.38 -14.05 -6.56
CA ALA A 46 -12.36 -13.23 -7.19
C ALA A 46 -12.97 -11.98 -7.83
N GLN A 47 -14.13 -12.13 -8.50
CA GLN A 47 -14.84 -11.00 -9.07
C GLN A 47 -15.35 -10.03 -7.99
N GLU A 48 -15.87 -10.54 -6.87
CA GLU A 48 -16.31 -9.71 -5.73
C GLU A 48 -15.16 -8.93 -5.09
N ILE A 49 -14.03 -9.60 -4.84
CA ILE A 49 -12.82 -8.98 -4.29
C ILE A 49 -12.32 -7.89 -5.24
N PHE A 50 -12.25 -8.19 -6.54
CA PHE A 50 -11.82 -7.22 -7.55
C PHE A 50 -12.71 -5.98 -7.57
N GLN A 51 -14.04 -6.13 -7.55
CA GLN A 51 -14.93 -4.97 -7.54
C GLN A 51 -14.75 -4.12 -6.27
N TYR A 52 -14.57 -4.78 -5.12
CA TYR A 52 -14.31 -4.11 -3.87
C TYR A 52 -13.01 -3.28 -3.91
N GLU A 53 -11.93 -3.87 -4.40
CA GLU A 53 -10.62 -3.21 -4.52
C GLU A 53 -10.62 -2.11 -5.58
N CYS A 54 -11.28 -2.33 -6.72
CA CYS A 54 -11.46 -1.30 -7.75
C CYS A 54 -12.16 -0.07 -7.21
N LYS A 55 -13.17 -0.28 -6.36
CA LYS A 55 -13.87 0.82 -5.69
C LYS A 55 -12.94 1.54 -4.72
N ARG A 56 -12.21 0.82 -3.85
CA ARG A 56 -11.28 1.42 -2.87
C ARG A 56 -10.18 2.25 -3.52
N MET A 57 -9.57 1.72 -4.57
CA MET A 57 -8.42 2.34 -5.24
C MET A 57 -8.81 3.21 -6.45
N ASN A 58 -10.10 3.49 -6.64
CA ASN A 58 -10.58 4.20 -7.81
C ASN A 58 -10.05 3.63 -9.15
N PHE A 59 -9.86 2.32 -9.22
CA PHE A 59 -9.32 1.63 -10.40
C PHE A 59 -10.44 1.35 -11.41
N ARG A 60 -10.13 1.50 -12.70
CA ARG A 60 -11.11 1.49 -13.81
C ARG A 60 -10.66 0.72 -15.04
N LYS A 61 -9.59 -0.06 -14.94
CA LYS A 61 -9.08 -0.87 -16.06
C LYS A 61 -9.46 -2.33 -15.88
N ASP A 62 -9.62 -3.04 -16.98
CA ASP A 62 -9.82 -4.48 -16.98
C ASP A 62 -8.49 -5.21 -16.64
N ILE A 63 -8.59 -6.40 -16.07
CA ILE A 63 -7.44 -7.26 -15.77
C ILE A 63 -7.69 -8.67 -16.33
N HIS A 64 -6.71 -9.18 -17.07
CA HIS A 64 -6.60 -10.60 -17.40
C HIS A 64 -5.60 -11.25 -16.43
N LEU A 65 -6.09 -12.17 -15.61
CA LEU A 65 -5.37 -12.76 -14.50
C LEU A 65 -5.28 -14.27 -14.66
N THR A 66 -4.07 -14.81 -14.53
CA THR A 66 -3.83 -16.24 -14.35
C THR A 66 -3.64 -16.54 -12.87
N VAL A 67 -4.31 -17.56 -12.33
CA VAL A 67 -4.15 -18.02 -10.95
C VAL A 67 -3.65 -19.46 -10.95
N GLU A 68 -2.58 -19.70 -10.19
CA GLU A 68 -2.02 -21.03 -9.97
C GLU A 68 -1.89 -21.30 -8.47
N ILE A 69 -2.41 -22.44 -8.01
CA ILE A 69 -2.16 -22.99 -6.68
C ILE A 69 -0.98 -23.97 -6.78
N LYS A 70 0.08 -23.73 -6.03
CA LYS A 70 1.25 -24.62 -6.02
C LYS A 70 1.98 -24.63 -4.70
N ASP A 71 2.96 -25.51 -4.59
CA ASP A 71 3.87 -25.53 -3.45
C ASP A 71 4.82 -24.32 -3.54
N LEU A 72 4.80 -23.48 -2.51
CA LEU A 72 5.64 -22.29 -2.39
C LEU A 72 6.68 -22.48 -1.30
N ALA A 73 7.70 -21.62 -1.29
CA ALA A 73 8.68 -21.59 -0.22
C ALA A 73 8.00 -21.40 1.14
N LYS A 74 8.64 -21.90 2.19
CA LYS A 74 8.13 -21.79 3.57
C LYS A 74 7.78 -20.33 3.88
N ASP A 75 6.65 -20.16 4.58
CA ASP A 75 6.11 -18.86 4.98
C ASP A 75 5.62 -17.97 3.82
N ILE A 76 5.83 -18.31 2.54
CA ILE A 76 5.22 -17.59 1.41
C ILE A 76 3.79 -18.08 1.19
N ARG A 77 2.84 -17.13 1.18
CA ARG A 77 1.40 -17.42 1.06
C ARG A 77 0.86 -17.15 -0.33
N GLY A 78 1.40 -16.12 -0.96
CA GLY A 78 1.21 -15.84 -2.37
C GLY A 78 2.31 -14.91 -2.85
N PHE A 79 2.32 -14.67 -4.16
CA PHE A 79 3.05 -13.58 -4.78
C PHE A 79 2.49 -13.34 -6.18
N ILE A 80 2.80 -12.18 -6.74
CA ILE A 80 2.41 -11.82 -8.10
C ILE A 80 3.60 -11.81 -9.05
N LEU A 81 3.35 -12.19 -10.31
CA LEU A 81 4.23 -11.92 -11.44
C LEU A 81 3.44 -11.13 -12.49
N PRO A 82 3.58 -9.81 -12.55
CA PRO A 82 3.00 -9.05 -13.65
C PRO A 82 3.77 -9.34 -14.94
N HIS A 83 3.04 -9.58 -16.02
CA HIS A 83 3.62 -9.78 -17.35
C HIS A 83 2.93 -8.86 -18.36
N SER A 84 3.61 -8.63 -19.48
CA SER A 84 3.07 -7.83 -20.59
C SER A 84 1.83 -8.45 -21.25
N THR A 85 1.63 -9.76 -21.13
CA THR A 85 0.54 -10.50 -21.80
C THR A 85 -0.54 -11.02 -20.84
N SER A 86 -0.18 -11.40 -19.61
CA SER A 86 -1.15 -11.85 -18.60
C SER A 86 -0.53 -11.78 -17.21
N ASP A 87 -1.16 -11.07 -16.29
CA ASP A 87 -0.70 -11.04 -14.91
C ASP A 87 -0.94 -12.39 -14.24
N SER A 88 -0.07 -12.77 -13.32
CA SER A 88 -0.18 -14.05 -12.61
C SER A 88 -0.16 -13.87 -11.10
N ILE A 89 -1.04 -14.58 -10.41
CA ILE A 89 -1.02 -14.74 -8.95
C ILE A 89 -0.74 -16.21 -8.65
N PHE A 90 0.26 -16.46 -7.82
CA PHE A 90 0.55 -17.79 -7.31
C PHE A 90 0.13 -17.86 -5.84
N LEU A 91 -0.64 -18.88 -5.49
CA LEU A 91 -1.11 -19.11 -4.12
C LEU A 91 -0.49 -20.39 -3.55
N SER A 92 -0.05 -20.31 -2.30
CA SER A 92 0.49 -21.46 -1.57
C SER A 92 -0.63 -22.46 -1.26
N LYS A 93 -0.49 -23.67 -1.78
CA LYS A 93 -1.39 -24.80 -1.53
C LYS A 93 -1.63 -25.02 -0.04
N ASP A 94 -0.58 -24.90 0.77
CA ASP A 94 -0.66 -25.09 2.23
C ASP A 94 -1.38 -23.93 2.93
N SER A 95 -1.14 -22.70 2.48
CA SER A 95 -1.66 -21.49 3.15
C SER A 95 -3.16 -21.33 2.96
N ILE A 96 -3.69 -21.78 1.82
CA ILE A 96 -5.11 -21.65 1.47
C ILE A 96 -5.97 -22.82 1.95
N LYS A 97 -5.40 -23.85 2.61
CA LYS A 97 -6.16 -25.05 3.06
C LYS A 97 -7.38 -24.70 3.92
N ALA A 98 -7.28 -23.65 4.74
CA ALA A 98 -8.42 -23.12 5.47
C ALA A 98 -9.21 -22.17 4.56
N LYS A 99 -10.52 -22.43 4.42
CA LYS A 99 -11.43 -21.63 3.57
C LYS A 99 -11.37 -20.13 3.89
N ASP A 100 -11.19 -19.78 5.15
CA ASP A 100 -11.19 -18.40 5.61
C ASP A 100 -9.89 -17.65 5.28
N HIS A 101 -8.81 -18.35 4.90
CA HIS A 101 -7.55 -17.74 4.52
C HIS A 101 -7.52 -17.30 3.05
N LEU A 102 -8.17 -18.08 2.17
CA LEU A 102 -8.12 -17.86 0.72
C LEU A 102 -8.57 -16.44 0.32
N PRO A 103 -9.70 -15.90 0.80
CA PRO A 103 -10.12 -14.55 0.44
C PRO A 103 -9.09 -13.49 0.82
N GLY A 104 -8.53 -13.57 2.03
CA GLY A 104 -7.57 -12.58 2.54
C GLY A 104 -6.24 -12.62 1.79
N ILE A 105 -5.71 -13.82 1.52
CA ILE A 105 -4.47 -13.99 0.76
C ILE A 105 -4.67 -13.52 -0.68
N PHE A 106 -5.73 -13.97 -1.35
CA PHE A 106 -5.97 -13.58 -2.75
C PHE A 106 -6.21 -12.09 -2.90
N ALA A 107 -6.99 -11.47 -2.01
CA ALA A 107 -7.21 -10.03 -2.00
C ALA A 107 -5.88 -9.26 -1.83
N HIS A 108 -5.01 -9.69 -0.92
CA HIS A 108 -3.68 -9.08 -0.76
C HIS A 108 -2.88 -9.08 -2.07
N GLU A 109 -2.77 -10.24 -2.73
CA GLU A 109 -2.03 -10.36 -3.98
C GLU A 109 -2.69 -9.57 -5.13
N LEU A 110 -4.02 -9.54 -5.20
CA LEU A 110 -4.75 -8.73 -6.19
C LEU A 110 -4.55 -7.23 -5.95
N GLY A 111 -4.49 -6.82 -4.68
CA GLY A 111 -4.18 -5.46 -4.26
C GLY A 111 -2.84 -4.99 -4.81
N HIS A 112 -1.78 -5.82 -4.69
CA HIS A 112 -0.48 -5.56 -5.31
C HIS A 112 -0.61 -5.33 -6.83
N LEU A 113 -1.37 -6.18 -7.51
CA LEU A 113 -1.51 -6.10 -8.96
C LEU A 113 -2.22 -4.82 -9.42
N ILE A 114 -3.36 -4.48 -8.80
CA ILE A 114 -4.09 -3.25 -9.12
C ILE A 114 -3.22 -2.04 -8.83
N TYR A 115 -2.53 -2.06 -7.69
CA TYR A 115 -1.62 -1.01 -7.28
C TYR A 115 -0.49 -0.80 -8.30
N PHE A 116 0.16 -1.85 -8.80
CA PHE A 116 1.17 -1.72 -9.87
C PHE A 116 0.60 -1.14 -11.17
N LYS A 117 -0.62 -1.52 -11.55
CA LYS A 117 -1.29 -0.98 -12.74
C LYS A 117 -1.73 0.48 -12.60
N LEU A 118 -1.94 0.96 -11.37
CA LEU A 118 -2.23 2.36 -11.08
C LEU A 118 -0.99 3.23 -11.24
N LEU A 119 0.18 2.74 -10.80
CA LEU A 119 1.42 3.50 -10.83
C LEU A 119 2.17 3.45 -12.16
N ASP A 120 1.74 2.58 -13.08
CA ASP A 120 2.47 2.26 -14.31
C ASP A 120 3.96 1.93 -14.04
N SER A 121 4.20 1.30 -12.89
CA SER A 121 5.54 1.08 -12.38
C SER A 121 5.61 -0.22 -11.60
N PHE A 122 6.51 -1.09 -12.03
CA PHE A 122 6.94 -2.25 -11.26
C PHE A 122 7.94 -1.86 -10.16
N PHE A 123 8.44 -0.61 -10.16
CA PHE A 123 9.42 -0.12 -9.19
C PHE A 123 8.76 0.21 -7.85
N CYS A 124 8.26 -0.83 -7.17
CA CYS A 124 8.07 -0.83 -5.72
C CYS A 124 9.25 -1.51 -4.99
N ASN A 125 10.26 -1.97 -5.74
CA ASN A 125 11.48 -2.63 -5.21
C ASN A 125 12.29 -1.78 -4.21
N GLY A 126 11.96 -0.50 -4.01
CA GLY A 126 12.60 0.36 -3.01
C GLY A 126 11.86 0.47 -1.68
N ASN A 127 10.58 0.09 -1.60
CA ASN A 127 9.77 0.38 -0.42
C ASN A 127 8.72 -0.71 -0.13
N THR A 128 9.18 -1.84 0.43
CA THR A 128 8.35 -2.97 0.88
C THR A 128 7.23 -2.51 1.81
N TYR A 129 7.51 -1.57 2.73
CA TYR A 129 6.52 -0.97 3.61
C TYR A 129 5.29 -0.47 2.87
N TRP A 130 5.53 0.30 1.81
CA TRP A 130 4.47 0.96 1.08
C TRP A 130 3.71 -0.01 0.18
N GLY A 131 4.42 -0.92 -0.50
CA GLY A 131 3.78 -1.94 -1.33
C GLY A 131 2.90 -2.89 -0.52
N GLU A 132 3.43 -3.51 0.54
CA GLU A 132 2.67 -4.44 1.38
C GLU A 132 1.59 -3.72 2.18
N GLY A 133 1.85 -2.51 2.66
CA GLY A 133 0.86 -1.68 3.34
C GLY A 133 -0.32 -1.33 2.42
N PHE A 134 -0.07 -0.94 1.17
CA PHE A 134 -1.13 -0.65 0.20
C PHE A 134 -1.91 -1.89 -0.21
N ALA A 135 -1.24 -3.01 -0.47
CA ALA A 135 -1.88 -4.27 -0.82
C ALA A 135 -2.80 -4.77 0.31
N SER A 136 -2.31 -4.74 1.54
CA SER A 136 -3.10 -5.07 2.74
C SER A 136 -4.27 -4.11 2.91
N TRP A 137 -4.02 -2.80 2.79
CA TRP A 137 -5.06 -1.76 2.84
C TRP A 137 -6.15 -1.96 1.79
N ALA A 138 -5.77 -2.27 0.54
CA ALA A 138 -6.66 -2.54 -0.56
C ALA A 138 -7.55 -3.76 -0.26
N ALA A 139 -6.93 -4.86 0.18
CA ALA A 139 -7.60 -6.09 0.57
C ALA A 139 -8.58 -5.90 1.75
N GLY A 140 -8.30 -4.93 2.63
CA GLY A 140 -9.24 -4.34 3.59
C GLY A 140 -10.07 -5.38 4.33
N LYS A 141 -11.40 -5.40 4.10
CA LYS A 141 -12.33 -6.30 4.80
C LYS A 141 -11.92 -7.78 4.72
N TYR A 142 -11.37 -8.24 3.59
CA TYR A 142 -11.01 -9.65 3.40
C TYR A 142 -9.74 -9.99 4.20
N TYR A 143 -8.76 -9.09 4.17
CA TYR A 143 -7.52 -9.24 4.93
C TYR A 143 -7.75 -9.16 6.44
N LEU A 144 -8.50 -8.15 6.89
CA LEU A 144 -8.84 -7.97 8.30
C LEU A 144 -9.68 -9.13 8.85
N GLN A 145 -10.68 -9.60 8.10
CA GLN A 145 -11.47 -10.77 8.50
C GLN A 145 -10.59 -12.01 8.68
N TRP A 146 -9.67 -12.25 7.76
CA TRP A 146 -8.70 -13.35 7.87
C TRP A 146 -7.82 -13.21 9.11
N GLN A 147 -7.38 -11.99 9.43
CA GLN A 147 -6.59 -11.70 10.62
C GLN A 147 -7.41 -11.65 11.92
N GLY A 148 -8.73 -11.81 11.85
CA GLY A 148 -9.62 -11.78 13.02
C GLY A 148 -9.96 -10.38 13.54
N TYR A 149 -9.75 -9.33 12.74
CA TYR A 149 -10.02 -7.95 13.10
C TYR A 149 -11.26 -7.39 12.41
N GLN A 150 -11.92 -6.43 13.05
CA GLN A 150 -13.11 -5.78 12.50
C GLN A 150 -12.77 -4.59 11.59
N ASN A 151 -11.75 -3.82 11.96
CA ASN A 151 -11.25 -2.64 11.26
C ASN A 151 -9.80 -2.35 11.70
N TYR A 152 -9.09 -1.50 10.95
CA TYR A 152 -7.70 -1.15 11.23
C TYR A 152 -7.50 -0.51 12.62
N ASP A 153 -8.38 0.39 13.05
CA ASP A 153 -8.33 0.99 14.39
C ASP A 153 -8.36 -0.05 15.51
N SER A 154 -9.27 -1.02 15.42
CA SER A 154 -9.40 -2.09 16.40
C SER A 154 -8.18 -3.01 16.39
N ALA A 155 -7.68 -3.33 15.20
CA ALA A 155 -6.50 -4.18 15.03
C ALA A 155 -5.27 -3.54 15.66
N LEU A 156 -5.06 -2.24 15.41
CA LEU A 156 -3.92 -1.51 15.90
C LEU A 156 -3.96 -1.33 17.42
N LYS A 157 -5.13 -1.04 17.99
CA LYS A 157 -5.32 -1.02 19.45
C LYS A 157 -4.96 -2.36 20.09
N GLU A 158 -5.38 -3.47 19.48
CA GLU A 158 -5.04 -4.81 19.96
C GLU A 158 -3.53 -5.08 19.86
N ILE A 159 -2.91 -4.80 18.72
CA ILE A 159 -1.47 -5.00 18.48
C ILE A 159 -0.64 -4.22 19.52
N VAL A 160 -1.00 -2.96 19.78
CA VAL A 160 -0.35 -2.10 20.77
C VAL A 160 -0.56 -2.65 22.18
N SER A 161 -1.80 -2.95 22.57
CA SER A 161 -2.11 -3.43 23.92
C SER A 161 -1.47 -4.79 24.23
N SER A 162 -1.23 -5.62 23.20
CA SER A 162 -0.57 -6.91 23.31
C SER A 162 0.96 -6.84 23.16
N ASN A 163 1.54 -5.65 23.02
CA ASN A 163 2.98 -5.42 22.84
C ASN A 163 3.56 -6.22 21.64
N ARG A 164 2.73 -6.45 20.62
CA ARG A 164 3.12 -7.11 19.35
C ARG A 164 3.59 -6.11 18.29
N PHE A 165 3.78 -4.86 18.68
CA PHE A 165 4.20 -3.78 17.80
C PHE A 165 5.65 -3.93 17.31
N TYR A 166 5.87 -3.68 16.02
CA TYR A 166 7.18 -3.75 15.38
C TYR A 166 7.73 -2.36 15.00
N ASP A 167 9.05 -2.20 15.11
CA ASP A 167 9.71 -0.96 14.71
C ASP A 167 9.80 -0.88 13.18
N ILE A 168 9.16 0.14 12.60
CA ILE A 168 9.20 0.45 11.17
C ILE A 168 10.65 0.70 10.67
N LYS A 169 11.63 0.92 11.54
CA LYS A 169 13.04 1.06 11.13
C LYS A 169 13.74 -0.26 10.83
N ASN A 170 13.15 -1.40 11.22
CA ASN A 170 13.73 -2.73 11.04
C ASN A 170 13.04 -3.52 9.91
N ILE A 171 12.65 -2.83 8.83
CA ILE A 171 11.94 -3.40 7.67
C ILE A 171 12.72 -4.55 7.02
N TYR A 172 14.05 -4.49 7.00
CA TYR A 172 14.88 -5.46 6.28
C TYR A 172 14.90 -6.86 6.90
N ASP A 173 14.54 -7.01 8.17
CA ASP A 173 14.45 -8.34 8.81
C ASP A 173 13.18 -9.09 8.39
N GLU A 174 12.22 -8.44 7.74
CA GLU A 174 10.89 -9.00 7.49
C GLU A 174 10.88 -10.24 6.64
N MET A 175 11.71 -10.31 5.60
CA MET A 175 11.78 -11.50 4.75
C MET A 175 12.27 -12.74 5.52
N ILE A 176 12.93 -12.54 6.67
CA ILE A 176 13.39 -13.60 7.55
C ILE A 176 12.36 -13.91 8.66
N ARG A 177 11.38 -13.02 8.88
CA ARG A 177 10.34 -13.22 9.90
C ARG A 177 9.35 -14.31 9.48
N PRO A 178 8.87 -15.12 10.45
CA PRO A 178 7.76 -16.04 10.22
C PRO A 178 6.51 -15.33 9.68
N ALA A 179 5.69 -16.01 8.88
CA ALA A 179 4.54 -15.39 8.22
C ALA A 179 3.59 -14.65 9.18
N LYS A 180 3.33 -15.23 10.36
CA LYS A 180 2.47 -14.61 11.39
C LYS A 180 2.98 -13.28 11.91
N GLN A 181 4.29 -13.06 11.94
CA GLN A 181 4.84 -11.77 12.38
C GLN A 181 4.68 -10.73 11.27
N ARG A 182 4.89 -11.13 10.01
CA ARG A 182 4.67 -10.24 8.86
C ARG A 182 3.23 -9.78 8.78
N ASP A 183 2.26 -10.62 9.11
CA ASP A 183 0.85 -10.22 9.14
C ASP A 183 0.56 -9.04 10.06
N VAL A 184 1.17 -9.06 11.25
CA VAL A 184 1.02 -7.97 12.22
C VAL A 184 1.61 -6.68 11.65
N ILE A 185 2.81 -6.78 11.08
CA ILE A 185 3.51 -5.66 10.43
C ILE A 185 2.66 -5.08 9.28
N TYR A 186 2.10 -5.94 8.43
CA TYR A 186 1.26 -5.53 7.31
C TYR A 186 -0.03 -4.85 7.77
N VAL A 187 -0.64 -5.30 8.87
CA VAL A 187 -1.76 -4.60 9.49
C VAL A 187 -1.35 -3.22 10.01
N GLU A 188 -0.20 -3.08 10.67
CA GLU A 188 0.31 -1.78 11.12
C GLU A 188 0.48 -0.81 9.94
N TRP A 189 1.08 -1.30 8.86
CA TRP A 189 1.33 -0.50 7.66
C TRP A 189 0.05 -0.11 6.95
N ALA A 190 -0.86 -1.07 6.77
CA ALA A 190 -2.17 -0.83 6.20
C ALA A 190 -2.98 0.18 7.01
N SER A 191 -2.88 0.14 8.34
CA SER A 191 -3.56 1.10 9.22
C SER A 191 -3.04 2.52 9.02
N PHE A 192 -1.72 2.67 8.81
CA PHE A 192 -1.15 3.96 8.48
C PHE A 192 -1.60 4.46 7.10
N ILE A 193 -1.62 3.60 6.08
CA ILE A 193 -2.16 3.93 4.76
C ILE A 193 -3.65 4.32 4.87
N ASP A 194 -4.44 3.61 5.68
CA ASP A 194 -5.85 3.91 5.93
C ASP A 194 -6.03 5.31 6.52
N PHE A 195 -5.27 5.63 7.57
CA PHE A 195 -5.24 6.97 8.17
C PHE A 195 -4.91 8.05 7.14
N LEU A 196 -3.87 7.83 6.33
CA LEU A 196 -3.46 8.78 5.30
C LEU A 196 -4.57 9.02 4.28
N ILE A 197 -5.23 7.96 3.82
CA ILE A 197 -6.29 8.06 2.81
C ILE A 197 -7.55 8.67 3.41
N GLU A 198 -7.92 8.36 4.65
CA GLU A 198 -9.05 8.98 5.35
C GLU A 198 -8.82 10.49 5.52
N LYS A 199 -7.61 10.89 5.92
CA LYS A 199 -7.26 12.29 6.20
C LYS A 199 -7.07 13.12 4.93
N TYR A 200 -6.45 12.55 3.89
CA TYR A 200 -5.96 13.30 2.73
C TYR A 200 -6.63 12.94 1.41
N GLY A 201 -7.42 11.86 1.37
CA GLY A 201 -8.02 11.34 0.14
C GLY A 201 -7.07 10.46 -0.67
N PHE A 202 -7.63 9.48 -1.36
CA PHE A 202 -6.87 8.51 -2.16
C PHE A 202 -6.11 9.18 -3.31
N GLU A 203 -6.71 10.16 -3.98
CA GLU A 203 -6.11 10.89 -5.10
C GLU A 203 -4.82 11.59 -4.68
N LYS A 204 -4.78 12.18 -3.49
CA LYS A 204 -3.58 12.85 -2.98
C LYS A 204 -2.48 11.84 -2.65
N ILE A 205 -2.81 10.77 -1.92
CA ILE A 205 -1.82 9.75 -1.55
C ILE A 205 -1.28 9.01 -2.78
N SER A 206 -2.14 8.68 -3.74
CA SER A 206 -1.72 8.05 -5.01
C SER A 206 -0.83 8.98 -5.85
N SER A 207 -1.10 10.29 -5.88
CA SER A 207 -0.22 11.27 -6.54
C SER A 207 1.16 11.33 -5.91
N ILE A 208 1.23 11.37 -4.57
CA ILE A 208 2.50 11.36 -3.83
C ILE A 208 3.30 10.11 -4.20
N ASN A 209 2.62 8.97 -4.22
CA ASN A 209 3.23 7.70 -4.56
C ASN A 209 3.75 7.63 -6.01
N ASN A 210 2.99 8.16 -6.97
CA ASN A 210 3.45 8.30 -8.35
C ASN A 210 4.72 9.16 -8.45
N SER A 211 4.81 10.24 -7.67
CA SER A 211 6.02 11.04 -7.58
C SER A 211 7.20 10.25 -7.00
N PHE A 212 6.99 9.48 -5.92
CA PHE A 212 8.01 8.57 -5.38
C PHE A 212 8.49 7.56 -6.42
N ALA A 213 7.57 6.86 -7.08
CA ALA A 213 7.91 5.85 -8.08
C ALA A 213 8.73 6.45 -9.25
N GLN A 214 8.38 7.65 -9.70
CA GLN A 214 9.14 8.37 -10.74
C GLN A 214 10.55 8.75 -10.29
N VAL A 215 10.68 9.28 -9.06
CA VAL A 215 11.98 9.64 -8.47
C VAL A 215 12.85 8.39 -8.28
N THR A 216 12.31 7.30 -7.71
CA THR A 216 13.04 6.03 -7.55
C THR A 216 13.45 5.44 -8.89
N LYS A 217 12.57 5.49 -9.91
CA LYS A 217 12.89 5.05 -11.27
C LYS A 217 14.03 5.88 -11.86
N ALA A 218 13.98 7.20 -11.74
CA ALA A 218 15.05 8.09 -12.21
C ALA A 218 16.39 7.80 -11.51
N LEU A 219 16.37 7.55 -10.21
CA LEU A 219 17.55 7.23 -9.40
C LEU A 219 18.09 5.81 -9.68
N SER A 220 17.24 4.85 -10.04
CA SER A 220 17.67 3.50 -10.43
C SER A 220 18.34 3.45 -11.81
N LEU A 221 18.08 4.45 -12.66
CA LEU A 221 18.57 4.51 -14.04
C LEU A 221 19.83 5.36 -14.21
N LYS A 222 20.29 6.05 -13.16
CA LYS A 222 21.50 6.88 -13.19
C LYS A 222 22.23 6.81 -11.85
N ASP A 223 23.55 6.63 -11.90
CA ASP A 223 24.43 6.97 -10.77
C ASP A 223 24.15 8.44 -10.38
N SER A 224 23.44 8.62 -9.25
CA SER A 224 23.18 9.90 -8.57
C SER A 224 22.73 11.06 -9.47
N VAL A 225 21.41 11.20 -9.67
CA VAL A 225 20.82 12.49 -10.08
C VAL A 225 19.78 12.91 -9.06
N LEU A 226 20.12 13.94 -8.30
CA LEU A 226 19.19 14.70 -7.46
C LEU A 226 18.06 15.22 -8.37
N MET A 227 16.83 14.75 -8.15
CA MET A 227 15.66 15.27 -8.86
C MET A 227 15.14 16.48 -8.09
N GLU A 228 15.29 17.67 -8.67
CA GLU A 228 14.68 18.90 -8.20
C GLU A 228 13.19 18.88 -8.58
N VAL A 229 12.31 18.52 -7.63
CA VAL A 229 10.86 18.59 -7.82
C VAL A 229 10.41 20.03 -7.55
N THR A 230 10.13 20.80 -8.58
CA THR A 230 10.00 22.25 -8.50
C THR A 230 8.70 22.72 -7.83
N ASN A 231 8.73 22.85 -6.49
CA ASN A 231 8.34 24.09 -5.79
C ASN A 231 8.78 24.04 -4.31
N PHE A 232 9.90 24.69 -3.99
CA PHE A 232 10.59 24.60 -2.70
C PHE A 232 11.23 25.94 -2.28
N ASP A 233 10.44 26.94 -1.90
CA ASP A 233 11.02 28.27 -1.61
C ASP A 233 11.85 28.36 -0.32
N ASN A 234 11.89 27.34 0.55
CA ASN A 234 12.63 27.40 1.84
C ASN A 234 13.17 26.05 2.37
N ILE A 235 13.47 25.09 1.49
CA ILE A 235 13.90 23.74 1.93
C ILE A 235 15.23 23.77 2.70
N ASP A 236 16.15 24.66 2.33
CA ASP A 236 17.46 24.78 2.97
C ASP A 236 17.37 25.28 4.43
N GLU A 237 16.37 26.11 4.75
CA GLU A 237 16.11 26.57 6.11
C GLU A 237 15.47 25.48 6.98
N ASP A 238 14.54 24.70 6.42
CA ASP A 238 13.89 23.57 7.12
C ASP A 238 14.89 22.41 7.37
N ILE A 239 15.75 22.08 6.41
CA ILE A 239 16.83 21.09 6.58
C ILE A 239 17.78 21.50 7.71
N LYS A 240 18.19 22.78 7.74
CA LYS A 240 19.03 23.33 8.81
C LYS A 240 18.33 23.35 10.17
N ARG A 241 17.05 23.74 10.21
CA ARG A 241 16.24 23.78 11.44
C ARG A 241 16.06 22.39 12.06
N LEU A 242 15.93 21.36 11.23
CA LEU A 242 15.74 19.97 11.66
C LEU A 242 17.06 19.20 11.87
N GLY A 243 18.21 19.80 11.54
CA GLY A 243 19.52 19.17 11.69
C GLY A 243 19.79 18.02 10.71
N LEU A 244 19.12 18.04 9.55
CA LEU A 244 19.23 17.02 8.50
C LEU A 244 20.44 17.31 7.60
N LYS A 245 21.06 16.29 7.00
CA LYS A 245 22.17 16.46 6.05
C LYS A 245 21.64 16.39 4.61
N TYR A 246 22.36 16.96 3.65
CA TYR A 246 21.92 16.99 2.23
C TYR A 246 21.80 15.60 1.57
N ASP A 247 22.35 14.56 2.20
CA ASP A 247 22.17 13.16 1.76
C ASP A 247 20.79 12.58 2.16
N ASP A 248 19.97 13.37 2.88
CA ASP A 248 18.57 13.12 3.19
C ASP A 248 17.68 13.89 2.21
N ILE A 249 17.12 13.25 1.17
CA ILE A 249 16.19 13.94 0.25
C ILE A 249 14.85 14.12 0.97
N ALA A 250 14.55 15.31 1.47
CA ALA A 250 13.24 15.61 2.04
C ALA A 250 12.23 15.96 0.92
N LEU A 251 11.26 15.07 0.65
CA LEU A 251 10.10 15.43 -0.16
C LEU A 251 9.07 16.10 0.76
N LYS A 252 8.96 17.43 0.65
CA LYS A 252 7.90 18.22 1.26
C LYS A 252 6.70 18.24 0.31
N VAL A 253 5.63 17.53 0.65
CA VAL A 253 4.38 17.62 -0.12
C VAL A 253 3.48 18.61 0.59
N MET A 254 3.35 19.82 0.03
CA MET A 254 2.46 20.85 0.58
C MET A 254 1.07 20.76 -0.06
N SER A 255 0.02 20.65 0.77
CA SER A 255 -1.26 21.29 0.44
C SER A 255 -1.39 22.56 1.26
N SER A 256 -2.31 23.45 0.89
CA SER A 256 -2.46 24.82 1.40
C SER A 256 -2.35 25.00 2.91
N ASP A 257 -2.60 23.96 3.73
CA ASP A 257 -2.67 24.07 5.19
C ASP A 257 -1.94 22.97 6.00
N GLU A 258 -1.27 21.97 5.39
CA GLU A 258 -0.55 20.90 6.12
C GLU A 258 0.70 20.40 5.35
N VAL A 259 1.79 20.12 6.08
CA VAL A 259 3.08 19.63 5.54
C VAL A 259 3.23 18.13 5.80
N LEU A 260 3.22 17.31 4.75
CA LEU A 260 3.72 15.94 4.84
C LEU A 260 5.22 15.95 4.56
N LEU A 261 6.02 15.66 5.58
CA LEU A 261 7.46 15.50 5.44
C LEU A 261 7.78 14.02 5.21
N VAL A 262 8.21 13.70 4.00
CA VAL A 262 8.80 12.39 3.73
C VAL A 262 10.30 12.59 3.63
N LEU A 263 11.02 12.20 4.67
CA LEU A 263 12.47 12.16 4.63
C LEU A 263 12.88 10.94 3.83
N ILE A 264 13.83 11.08 2.92
CA ILE A 264 14.38 9.95 2.20
C ILE A 264 15.81 9.76 2.68
N ASN A 265 16.05 8.74 3.51
CA ASN A 265 17.38 8.41 3.99
C ASN A 265 18.11 7.59 2.93
N ARG A 266 19.34 8.00 2.56
CA ARG A 266 20.21 7.19 1.71
C ARG A 266 21.14 6.35 2.60
N ASP A 267 20.95 5.03 2.61
CA ASP A 267 21.88 4.14 3.29
C ASP A 267 23.26 4.23 2.59
N GLU A 268 24.27 4.72 3.32
CA GLU A 268 25.63 4.91 2.82
C GLU A 268 26.30 3.62 2.35
N LYS A 269 25.91 2.46 2.91
CA LYS A 269 26.50 1.15 2.57
C LYS A 269 25.80 0.49 1.40
N THR A 270 24.48 0.64 1.30
CA THR A 270 23.68 -0.05 0.27
C THR A 270 23.27 0.86 -0.90
N HIS A 271 23.51 2.17 -0.76
CA HIS A 271 23.04 3.24 -1.66
C HIS A 271 21.52 3.25 -1.89
N ARG A 272 20.74 2.56 -1.04
CA ARG A 272 19.27 2.51 -1.11
C ARG A 272 18.64 3.75 -0.51
N ILE A 273 17.43 4.04 -0.95
CA ILE A 273 16.71 5.29 -0.76
C ILE A 273 15.42 4.95 0.00
N GLU A 274 15.34 5.35 1.28
CA GLU A 274 14.30 4.96 2.22
C GLU A 274 13.41 6.13 2.62
N PRO A 275 12.13 6.15 2.26
CA PRO A 275 11.20 7.16 2.76
C PRO A 275 10.87 6.90 4.24
N VAL A 276 11.52 7.64 5.13
CA VAL A 276 11.11 7.89 6.51
C VAL A 276 10.02 8.96 6.48
N ILE A 277 8.77 8.52 6.44
CA ILE A 277 7.64 9.44 6.63
C ILE A 277 7.60 9.82 8.11
N LEU A 278 8.02 11.05 8.44
CA LEU A 278 7.83 11.61 9.77
C LEU A 278 6.42 12.17 9.85
N LEU A 279 5.49 11.37 10.36
CA LEU A 279 4.20 11.87 10.82
C LEU A 279 4.10 11.71 12.33
N GLU A 280 4.71 12.66 13.04
CA GLU A 280 4.54 12.82 14.48
C GLU A 280 3.04 12.88 14.85
N GLU A 281 2.21 13.55 14.04
CA GLU A 281 0.76 13.63 14.25
C GLU A 281 0.01 12.32 13.98
N ALA A 282 0.39 11.55 12.94
CA ALA A 282 -0.23 10.25 12.68
C ALA A 282 0.07 9.29 13.83
N TYR A 283 1.32 9.26 14.32
CA TYR A 283 1.69 8.47 15.49
C TYR A 283 0.93 8.93 16.74
N ILE A 284 0.84 10.23 17.02
CA ILE A 284 0.11 10.74 18.19
C ILE A 284 -1.37 10.35 18.14
N LYS A 285 -2.01 10.45 16.97
CA LYS A 285 -3.42 10.10 16.80
C LYS A 285 -3.67 8.59 16.81
N ILE A 286 -2.80 7.82 16.16
CA ILE A 286 -2.85 6.35 16.12
C ILE A 286 -2.66 5.77 17.52
N TYR A 287 -1.67 6.25 18.26
CA TYR A 287 -1.26 5.65 19.53
C TYR A 287 -1.87 6.35 20.75
N ASN A 288 -2.66 7.41 20.53
CA ASN A 288 -3.25 8.28 21.56
C ASN A 288 -2.26 8.62 22.69
N THR A 289 -1.01 8.86 22.31
CA THR A 289 0.10 9.04 23.24
C THR A 289 1.12 9.98 22.62
N SER A 290 1.89 10.67 23.46
CA SER A 290 2.91 11.59 22.95
C SER A 290 4.07 10.83 22.32
N PHE A 291 4.73 11.46 21.35
CA PHE A 291 5.95 10.91 20.73
C PHE A 291 7.05 10.63 21.77
N ASP A 292 7.13 11.44 22.83
CA ASP A 292 8.06 11.23 23.94
C ASP A 292 7.71 10.00 24.79
N GLU A 293 6.43 9.69 24.95
CA GLU A 293 6.00 8.51 25.68
C GLU A 293 6.27 7.23 24.86
N LEU A 294 6.08 7.27 23.54
CA LEU A 294 6.53 6.21 22.63
C LEU A 294 8.04 6.01 22.70
N LYS A 295 8.82 7.10 22.68
CA LYS A 295 10.29 7.04 22.87
C LYS A 295 10.68 6.44 24.23
N LYS A 296 9.93 6.72 25.30
CA LYS A 296 10.19 6.13 26.63
C LYS A 296 9.87 4.64 26.67
N GLN A 297 8.72 4.23 26.18
CA GLN A 297 8.33 2.82 26.07
C GLN A 297 9.37 2.03 25.24
N TRP A 298 9.86 2.66 24.16
CA TRP A 298 10.95 2.16 23.32
C TRP A 298 12.28 1.99 24.07
N LYS A 299 12.74 3.02 24.79
CA LYS A 299 13.97 2.92 25.61
C LYS A 299 13.86 1.84 26.68
N LEU A 300 12.69 1.64 27.26
CA LEU A 300 12.45 0.60 28.27
C LEU A 300 12.59 -0.81 27.68
N ARG A 301 12.04 -1.04 26.48
CA ARG A 301 12.08 -2.34 25.79
C ARG A 301 13.49 -2.72 25.35
N ASN A 302 14.27 -1.79 24.79
CA ASN A 302 15.66 -2.06 24.38
C ASN A 302 16.63 -2.27 25.54
N LYS A 303 16.22 -1.93 26.77
CA LYS A 303 16.94 -2.23 28.00
C LYS A 303 16.60 -3.61 28.59
N ILE A 304 15.54 -4.25 28.09
CA ILE A 304 15.10 -5.61 28.49
C ILE A 304 15.65 -6.67 27.52
N ILE A 305 16.03 -6.27 26.30
CA ILE A 305 16.53 -7.14 25.23
C ILE A 305 18.07 -7.22 25.21
N ASN A 306 18.76 -6.39 26.01
CA ASN A 306 20.21 -6.49 26.29
C ASN A 306 20.44 -6.93 27.73
#